data_AF-A0A1F0USM9-F1
#
_entry.id   AF-A0A1F0USM9-F1
#
_cell.length_a   1.000
_cell.length_b   1.000
_cell.length_c   1.000
_cell.angle_alpha   90.00
_cell.angle_beta   90.00
_cell.angle_gamma   90.00
#
_symmetry.space_group_name_H-M   'P 1'
#
loop_
_entity.id
_entity.type
_entity.pdbx_description
1 polymer ?
#
loop_
_entity_poly.entity_id
_entity_poly.type
_entity_poly.pdbx_seq_one_letter_code
_entity_poly.pdbx_strand_id
1 'polypeptide(L)'
;MVFALDKTLSFPDPHLGEPDGLLAVGGDLSVDRMLLAYSYGIFPWYSFRYNREILWYCPMQRFVIFPAEVHVSHSMRSLINRGTYHVTFNQEFDEVIRHCSRLRIKEDGAWLGVDMVKAYRKMHEQGFAASIEVWQSDRLVGGLYGVTIGRCFFGESMFSLAPSASKLALIHLAHYMSEHGGLIIDCQFETPHLRSMGGRFIAYDDYLKIIQKE
;
A
#
# COMPACT_ATOMS: atom_id res chain seq x y z
N MET A 1 3.53 -23.59 -6.26
CA MET A 1 4.68 -24.16 -5.51
C MET A 1 5.24 -23.04 -4.65
N VAL A 2 5.54 -23.27 -3.36
CA VAL A 2 6.13 -22.22 -2.51
C VAL A 2 7.66 -22.35 -2.49
N PHE A 3 8.36 -21.28 -2.83
CA PHE A 3 9.83 -21.25 -2.93
C PHE A 3 10.48 -20.73 -1.64
N ALA A 4 11.63 -21.29 -1.25
CA ALA A 4 12.43 -20.75 -0.15
C ALA A 4 13.47 -19.77 -0.71
N LEU A 5 13.48 -18.53 -0.21
CA LEU A 5 14.48 -17.53 -0.60
C LEU A 5 15.74 -17.67 0.24
N ASP A 6 16.89 -17.52 -0.41
CA ASP A 6 18.20 -17.42 0.23
C ASP A 6 18.69 -15.96 0.26
N LYS A 7 20.00 -15.77 0.47
CA LYS A 7 20.62 -14.44 0.49
C LYS A 7 20.72 -13.78 -0.88
N THR A 8 20.45 -14.51 -1.96
CA THR A 8 20.47 -13.97 -3.32
C THR A 8 19.30 -13.01 -3.50
N LEU A 9 19.59 -11.87 -4.13
CA LEU A 9 18.59 -10.86 -4.45
C LEU A 9 17.83 -11.24 -5.71
N SER A 10 16.90 -12.18 -5.57
CA SER A 10 16.06 -12.69 -6.65
C SER A 10 14.71 -13.19 -6.12
N PHE A 11 13.69 -13.17 -6.97
CA PHE A 11 12.41 -13.84 -6.74
C PHE A 11 12.13 -14.87 -7.85
N PRO A 12 11.37 -15.94 -7.56
CA PRO A 12 10.85 -16.84 -8.58
C PRO A 12 9.89 -16.11 -9.52
N ASP A 13 9.61 -16.70 -10.69
CA ASP A 13 8.55 -16.24 -11.58
C ASP A 13 7.21 -16.21 -10.83
N PRO A 14 6.54 -15.04 -10.74
CA PRO A 14 5.26 -14.91 -10.03
C PRO A 14 4.15 -15.83 -10.53
N HIS A 15 4.20 -16.32 -11.78
CA HIS A 15 3.23 -17.27 -12.32
C HIS A 15 3.31 -18.67 -11.68
N LEU A 16 4.39 -18.98 -10.96
CA LEU A 16 4.59 -20.27 -10.30
C LEU A 16 4.02 -20.31 -8.86
N GLY A 17 3.48 -19.18 -8.38
CA GLY A 17 2.86 -19.07 -7.07
C GLY A 17 1.61 -19.93 -6.89
N GLU A 18 1.18 -20.08 -5.65
CA GLU A 18 -0.07 -20.75 -5.30
C GLU A 18 -1.30 -19.93 -5.77
N PRO A 19 -2.49 -20.56 -5.90
CA PRO A 19 -3.71 -19.86 -6.35
C PRO A 19 -4.13 -18.68 -5.47
N ASP A 20 -3.77 -18.68 -4.19
CA ASP A 20 -4.02 -17.58 -3.24
C ASP A 20 -2.98 -16.45 -3.34
N GLY A 21 -1.98 -16.62 -4.21
CA GLY A 21 -0.88 -15.69 -4.45
C GLY A 21 0.37 -15.98 -3.64
N LEU A 22 0.41 -16.95 -2.72
CA LEU A 22 1.63 -17.24 -1.97
C LEU A 22 2.74 -17.72 -2.93
N LEU A 23 3.84 -16.99 -2.99
CA LEU A 23 4.95 -17.25 -3.91
C LEU A 23 6.17 -17.83 -3.19
N ALA A 24 6.62 -17.17 -2.13
CA ALA A 24 7.88 -17.53 -1.48
C ALA A 24 7.88 -17.29 0.03
N VAL A 25 8.85 -17.92 0.71
CA VAL A 25 9.10 -17.82 2.14
C VAL A 25 10.58 -17.50 2.41
N GLY A 26 10.84 -16.70 3.45
CA GLY A 26 12.18 -16.38 3.92
C GLY A 26 12.81 -15.15 3.25
N GLY A 27 14.13 -15.11 3.20
CA GLY A 27 14.89 -13.94 2.79
C GLY A 27 14.97 -12.88 3.90
N ASP A 28 14.78 -11.61 3.56
CA ASP A 28 14.90 -10.48 4.46
C ASP A 28 14.01 -9.30 4.02
N LEU A 29 13.85 -8.28 4.87
CA LEU A 29 13.14 -7.04 4.52
C LEU A 29 14.13 -5.90 4.22
N SER A 30 15.24 -6.20 3.55
CA SER A 30 16.16 -5.16 3.07
C SER A 30 15.47 -4.28 2.02
N VAL A 31 15.90 -3.01 1.92
CA VAL A 31 15.34 -2.07 0.94
C VAL A 31 15.48 -2.61 -0.49
N ASP A 32 16.64 -3.16 -0.83
CA ASP A 32 16.88 -3.72 -2.17
C ASP A 32 15.92 -4.88 -2.50
N ARG A 33 15.67 -5.79 -1.55
CA ARG A 33 14.72 -6.89 -1.76
C ARG A 33 13.28 -6.41 -1.83
N MET A 34 12.90 -5.44 -1.00
CA MET A 34 11.57 -4.83 -1.06
C MET A 34 11.35 -4.17 -2.42
N LEU A 35 12.28 -3.34 -2.89
CA LEU A 35 12.21 -2.71 -4.20
C LEU A 35 12.11 -3.74 -5.33
N LEU A 36 12.93 -4.79 -5.28
CA LEU A 36 12.84 -5.89 -6.23
C LEU A 36 11.45 -6.52 -6.19
N ALA A 37 10.92 -6.83 -5.01
CA ALA A 37 9.61 -7.43 -4.85
C ALA A 37 8.52 -6.56 -5.51
N TYR A 38 8.42 -5.28 -5.13
CA TYR A 38 7.40 -4.38 -5.68
C TYR A 38 7.55 -4.16 -7.20
N SER A 39 8.77 -4.20 -7.75
CA SER A 39 8.99 -4.08 -9.19
C SER A 39 8.41 -5.24 -10.02
N TYR A 40 8.09 -6.36 -9.34
CA TYR A 40 7.38 -7.51 -9.91
C TYR A 40 5.99 -7.70 -9.28
N GLY A 41 5.46 -6.67 -8.59
CA GLY A 41 4.17 -6.75 -7.90
C GLY A 41 4.18 -7.62 -6.63
N ILE A 42 5.31 -8.17 -6.24
CA ILE A 42 5.41 -9.05 -5.06
C ILE A 42 5.42 -8.16 -3.81
N PHE A 43 4.68 -8.55 -2.76
CA PHE A 43 4.66 -7.84 -1.49
C PHE A 43 4.77 -8.80 -0.30
N PRO A 44 5.42 -8.39 0.80
CA PRO A 44 5.49 -9.19 2.01
C PRO A 44 4.19 -9.10 2.79
N TRP A 45 3.66 -10.24 3.24
CA TRP A 45 2.47 -10.27 4.09
C TRP A 45 2.46 -11.51 4.96
N TYR A 46 2.71 -11.36 6.26
CA TYR A 46 2.75 -12.48 7.21
C TYR A 46 2.31 -12.01 8.59
N SER A 47 1.70 -12.90 9.38
CA SER A 47 1.35 -12.58 10.76
C SER A 47 2.60 -12.62 11.62
N PHE A 48 3.00 -11.48 12.21
CA PHE A 48 4.17 -11.42 13.09
C PHE A 48 3.99 -12.26 14.37
N ARG A 49 2.78 -12.77 14.63
CA ARG A 49 2.45 -13.63 15.78
C ARG A 49 2.64 -15.11 15.46
N TYR A 50 2.25 -15.51 14.25
CA TYR A 50 2.14 -16.91 13.88
C TYR A 50 3.22 -17.36 12.91
N ASN A 51 3.90 -16.42 12.25
CA ASN A 51 4.95 -16.69 11.29
C ASN A 51 6.28 -16.10 11.77
N ARG A 52 7.32 -16.95 11.78
CA ARG A 52 8.71 -16.52 12.06
C ARG A 52 9.45 -16.10 10.80
N GLU A 53 8.99 -16.60 9.65
CA GLU A 53 9.54 -16.33 8.33
C GLU A 53 8.65 -15.34 7.58
N ILE A 54 9.27 -14.53 6.72
CA ILE A 54 8.57 -13.62 5.82
C ILE A 54 7.85 -14.45 4.76
N LEU A 55 6.60 -14.12 4.47
CA LEU A 55 5.85 -14.68 3.34
C LEU A 55 5.69 -13.60 2.27
N TRP A 56 5.88 -13.98 1.01
CA TRP A 56 5.83 -13.10 -0.14
C TRP A 56 4.67 -13.53 -1.05
N TYR A 57 3.80 -12.59 -1.37
CA TYR A 57 2.59 -12.82 -2.14
C TYR A 57 2.64 -12.09 -3.47
N CYS A 58 2.10 -12.74 -4.51
CA CYS A 58 1.77 -12.15 -5.78
C CYS A 58 0.48 -12.71 -6.39
N PRO A 59 -0.70 -12.18 -6.05
CA PRO A 59 -1.96 -12.58 -6.67
C PRO A 59 -2.00 -12.30 -8.17
N MET A 60 -2.55 -13.25 -8.94
CA MET A 60 -2.71 -13.16 -10.40
C MET A 60 -3.85 -12.23 -10.84
N GLN A 61 -4.71 -11.83 -9.91
CA GLN A 61 -5.70 -10.77 -10.08
C GLN A 61 -5.34 -9.64 -9.13
N ARG A 62 -5.07 -8.46 -9.69
CA ARG A 62 -4.61 -7.28 -8.94
C ARG A 62 -5.74 -6.30 -8.74
N PHE A 63 -6.02 -5.96 -7.49
CA PHE A 63 -7.00 -4.93 -7.18
C PHE A 63 -6.33 -3.56 -7.16
N VAL A 64 -6.78 -2.67 -8.04
CA VAL A 64 -6.10 -1.40 -8.31
C VAL A 64 -7.08 -0.25 -8.45
N ILE A 65 -6.60 0.97 -8.23
CA ILE A 65 -7.29 2.21 -8.59
C ILE A 65 -6.43 2.96 -9.60
N PHE A 66 -7.03 3.37 -10.70
CA PHE A 66 -6.39 4.29 -11.64
C PHE A 66 -6.60 5.72 -11.12
N PRO A 67 -5.53 6.51 -10.88
CA PRO A 67 -5.64 7.84 -10.27
C PRO A 67 -6.66 8.75 -10.95
N ALA A 68 -6.68 8.76 -12.29
CA ALA A 68 -7.59 9.56 -13.10
C ALA A 68 -9.08 9.10 -13.03
N GLU A 69 -9.33 7.90 -12.53
CA GLU A 69 -10.67 7.29 -12.45
C GLU A 69 -11.22 7.22 -11.02
N VAL A 70 -10.56 7.87 -10.06
CA VAL A 70 -10.99 7.83 -8.66
C VAL A 70 -12.44 8.36 -8.51
N HIS A 71 -13.30 7.54 -7.92
CA HIS A 71 -14.69 7.91 -7.70
C HIS A 71 -14.83 8.72 -6.41
N VAL A 72 -15.15 10.01 -6.56
CA VAL A 72 -15.47 10.91 -5.45
C VAL A 72 -16.99 11.06 -5.33
N SER A 73 -17.55 10.42 -4.30
CA SER A 73 -18.99 10.50 -3.99
C SER A 73 -19.43 11.93 -3.66
N HIS A 74 -20.74 12.19 -3.77
CA HIS A 74 -21.30 13.51 -3.43
C HIS A 74 -21.03 13.92 -1.97
N SER A 75 -21.09 12.97 -1.02
CA SER A 75 -20.76 13.22 0.38
C SER A 75 -19.29 13.58 0.59
N MET A 76 -18.37 12.94 -0.15
CA MET A 76 -16.95 13.28 -0.10
C MET A 76 -16.67 14.66 -0.69
N ARG A 77 -17.30 15.03 -1.81
CA ARG A 77 -17.18 16.39 -2.38
C ARG A 77 -17.67 17.44 -1.40
N SER A 78 -18.82 17.21 -0.77
CA SER A 78 -19.35 18.08 0.27
C SER A 78 -18.39 18.22 1.46
N LEU A 79 -17.73 17.14 1.87
CA LEU A 79 -16.75 17.16 2.95
C LEU A 79 -15.48 17.96 2.58
N ILE A 80 -14.94 17.74 1.37
CA ILE A 80 -13.78 18.47 0.85
C ILE A 80 -14.08 19.97 0.79
N ASN A 81 -15.24 20.35 0.24
CA ASN A 81 -15.62 21.76 0.07
C ASN A 81 -15.82 22.51 1.40
N ARG A 82 -16.06 21.80 2.52
CA ARG A 82 -16.16 22.42 3.85
C ARG A 82 -14.80 22.87 4.40
N GLY A 83 -13.69 22.37 3.85
CA GLY A 83 -12.34 22.72 4.32
C GLY A 83 -12.06 22.33 5.78
N THR A 84 -12.79 21.34 6.32
CA THR A 84 -12.65 20.91 7.72
C THR A 84 -11.33 20.19 7.99
N TYR A 85 -10.80 19.53 6.96
CA TYR A 85 -9.55 18.79 7.03
C TYR A 85 -8.52 19.42 6.12
N HIS A 86 -7.26 19.30 6.49
CA HIS A 86 -6.14 19.56 5.60
C HIS A 86 -5.33 18.28 5.39
N VAL A 87 -4.70 18.17 4.22
CA VAL A 87 -3.95 16.98 3.81
C VAL A 87 -2.51 17.37 3.56
N THR A 88 -1.59 16.59 4.09
CA THR A 88 -0.15 16.75 3.86
C THR A 88 0.44 15.45 3.33
N PHE A 89 1.66 15.56 2.81
CA PHE A 89 2.45 14.43 2.32
C PHE A 89 3.78 14.40 3.07
N ASN A 90 4.19 13.21 3.52
CA ASN A 90 5.48 12.95 4.13
C ASN A 90 5.81 13.83 5.35
N GLN A 91 4.82 14.34 6.07
CA GLN A 91 5.08 15.11 7.29
C GLN A 91 5.23 14.22 8.52
N GLU A 92 4.46 13.12 8.61
CA GLU A 92 4.39 12.29 9.81
C GLU A 92 4.27 10.79 9.47
N PHE A 93 5.15 10.29 8.60
CA PHE A 93 5.18 8.88 8.18
C PHE A 93 5.15 7.92 9.37
N ASP A 94 5.94 8.26 10.40
CA ASP A 94 6.07 7.50 11.62
C ASP A 94 4.79 7.41 12.45
N GLU A 95 4.01 8.49 12.50
CA GLU A 95 2.70 8.48 13.16
C GLU A 95 1.69 7.66 12.35
N VAL A 96 1.68 7.85 11.03
CA VAL A 96 0.77 7.14 10.11
C VAL A 96 0.94 5.63 10.23
N ILE A 97 2.16 5.11 10.07
CA ILE A 97 2.43 3.67 10.12
C ILE A 97 2.10 3.09 11.50
N ARG A 98 2.33 3.85 12.58
CA ARG A 98 2.02 3.43 13.94
C ARG A 98 0.52 3.36 14.19
N HIS A 99 -0.26 4.32 13.69
CA HIS A 99 -1.72 4.25 13.76
C HIS A 99 -2.26 3.06 12.96
N CYS A 100 -1.72 2.80 11.77
CA CYS A 100 -2.08 1.62 10.98
C CYS A 100 -1.81 0.31 11.74
N SER A 101 -0.66 0.21 12.43
CA SER A 101 -0.29 -0.96 13.24
C SER A 101 -1.20 -1.11 14.47
N ARG A 102 -1.42 -0.03 15.23
CA ARG A 102 -2.23 -0.04 16.46
C ARG A 102 -3.68 -0.45 16.22
N LEU A 103 -4.32 0.03 15.15
CA LEU A 103 -5.72 -0.33 14.87
C LEU A 103 -5.90 -1.82 14.57
N ARG A 104 -4.89 -2.46 13.98
CA ARG A 104 -4.93 -3.87 13.57
C ARG A 104 -4.26 -4.79 14.56
N ILE A 105 -3.65 -4.28 15.62
CA ILE A 105 -2.86 -5.07 16.55
C ILE A 105 -3.65 -6.20 17.20
N LYS A 106 -4.98 -6.08 17.32
CA LYS A 106 -5.83 -7.13 17.92
C LYS A 106 -6.32 -8.17 16.92
N GLU A 107 -6.18 -7.92 15.62
CA GLU A 107 -6.58 -8.86 14.58
C GLU A 107 -5.69 -10.11 14.61
N ASP A 108 -6.26 -11.28 14.34
CA ASP A 108 -5.48 -12.52 14.29
C ASP A 108 -4.42 -12.47 13.17
N GLY A 109 -4.77 -11.87 12.03
CA GLY A 109 -3.88 -11.65 10.89
C GLY A 109 -3.02 -10.39 10.95
N ALA A 110 -2.80 -9.80 12.15
CA ALA A 110 -2.01 -8.58 12.28
C ALA A 110 -0.58 -8.79 11.71
N TRP A 111 -0.25 -8.04 10.66
CA TRP A 111 0.99 -8.22 9.89
C TRP A 111 2.01 -7.10 10.09
N LEU A 112 1.55 -5.91 10.47
CA LEU A 112 2.40 -4.72 10.64
C LEU A 112 3.12 -4.72 12.00
N GLY A 113 3.96 -5.73 12.20
CA GLY A 113 4.83 -5.91 13.37
C GLY A 113 6.10 -5.05 13.32
N VAL A 114 6.96 -5.23 14.31
CA VAL A 114 8.17 -4.39 14.49
C VAL A 114 9.10 -4.42 13.27
N ASP A 115 9.30 -5.58 12.65
CA ASP A 115 10.25 -5.71 11.53
C ASP A 115 9.70 -5.09 10.24
N MET A 116 8.40 -5.26 9.96
CA MET A 116 7.72 -4.57 8.86
C MET A 116 7.76 -3.05 9.05
N VAL A 117 7.47 -2.54 10.26
CA VAL A 117 7.56 -1.10 10.55
C VAL A 117 8.97 -0.57 10.31
N LYS A 118 10.01 -1.29 10.76
CA LYS A 118 11.41 -0.92 10.51
C LYS A 118 11.74 -0.91 9.01
N ALA A 119 11.24 -1.89 8.26
CA ALA A 119 11.47 -1.98 6.82
C ALA A 119 10.89 -0.78 6.08
N TYR A 120 9.61 -0.46 6.29
CA TYR A 120 8.97 0.69 5.63
C TYR A 120 9.55 2.04 6.07
N ARG A 121 10.01 2.18 7.32
CA ARG A 121 10.75 3.36 7.75
C ARG A 121 12.04 3.55 6.97
N LYS A 122 12.83 2.49 6.79
CA LYS A 122 14.04 2.55 5.95
C LYS A 122 13.72 2.88 4.49
N MET A 123 12.62 2.34 3.96
CA MET A 123 12.14 2.70 2.62
C MET A 123 11.79 4.19 2.55
N HIS A 124 11.13 4.74 3.57
CA HIS A 124 10.79 6.16 3.64
C HIS A 124 12.03 7.06 3.76
N GLU A 125 12.99 6.69 4.61
CA GLU A 125 14.28 7.37 4.77
C GLU A 125 15.07 7.44 3.44
N GLN A 126 14.90 6.44 2.57
CA GLN A 126 15.50 6.39 1.23
C GLN A 126 14.62 6.99 0.12
N GLY A 127 13.45 7.53 0.45
CA GLY A 127 12.54 8.17 -0.51
C GLY A 127 11.67 7.21 -1.33
N PHE A 128 11.64 5.92 -0.97
CA PHE A 128 10.85 4.89 -1.65
C PHE A 128 9.50 4.60 -0.97
N ALA A 129 9.23 5.15 0.20
CA ALA A 129 7.90 5.10 0.81
C ALA A 129 7.42 6.50 1.14
N ALA A 130 6.11 6.69 1.03
CA ALA A 130 5.48 7.97 1.29
C ALA A 130 4.21 7.79 2.14
N SER A 131 3.89 8.83 2.89
CA SER A 131 2.67 8.93 3.68
C SER A 131 1.83 10.11 3.23
N ILE A 132 0.53 9.97 3.46
CA ILE A 132 -0.47 11.00 3.28
C ILE A 132 -1.19 11.13 4.61
N GLU A 133 -1.15 12.32 5.18
CA GLU A 133 -1.72 12.62 6.48
C GLU A 133 -2.98 13.44 6.32
N VAL A 134 -4.00 13.14 7.13
CA VAL A 134 -5.24 13.91 7.19
C VAL A 134 -5.39 14.48 8.59
N TRP A 135 -5.53 15.80 8.62
CA TRP A 135 -5.49 16.58 9.84
C TRP A 135 -6.80 17.30 10.07
N GLN A 136 -7.24 17.35 11.33
CA GLN A 136 -8.32 18.23 11.78
C GLN A 136 -7.74 19.21 12.79
N SER A 137 -7.56 20.47 12.38
CA SER A 137 -6.65 21.38 13.10
C SER A 137 -5.28 20.68 13.27
N ASP A 138 -4.65 20.73 14.45
CA ASP A 138 -3.32 20.13 14.66
C ASP A 138 -3.34 18.63 15.00
N ARG A 139 -4.49 17.95 14.81
CA ARG A 139 -4.65 16.54 15.16
C ARG A 139 -4.64 15.66 13.92
N LEU A 140 -3.74 14.68 13.90
CA LEU A 140 -3.73 13.62 12.90
C LEU A 140 -4.95 12.71 13.11
N VAL A 141 -5.88 12.73 12.17
CA VAL A 141 -7.17 12.01 12.26
C VAL A 141 -7.34 10.91 11.21
N GLY A 142 -6.37 10.74 10.33
CA GLY A 142 -6.34 9.66 9.36
C GLY A 142 -5.13 9.77 8.46
N GLY A 143 -4.98 8.79 7.59
CA GLY A 143 -3.89 8.78 6.65
C GLY A 143 -3.68 7.42 6.04
N LEU A 144 -2.72 7.36 5.12
CA LEU A 144 -2.26 6.12 4.52
C LEU A 144 -0.78 6.22 4.23
N TYR A 145 -0.12 5.08 4.10
CA TYR A 145 1.26 5.02 3.61
C TYR A 145 1.38 3.95 2.54
N GLY A 146 2.41 4.07 1.72
CA GLY A 146 2.70 3.13 0.66
C GLY A 146 4.10 3.27 0.12
N VAL A 147 4.49 2.33 -0.74
CA VAL A 147 5.75 2.36 -1.49
C VAL A 147 5.54 3.11 -2.80
N THR A 148 6.52 3.91 -3.22
CA THR A 148 6.48 4.67 -4.47
C THR A 148 7.65 4.23 -5.34
N ILE A 149 7.36 3.70 -6.53
CA ILE A 149 8.37 3.32 -7.52
C ILE A 149 7.91 3.84 -8.88
N GLY A 150 8.75 4.69 -9.48
CA GLY A 150 8.42 5.37 -10.72
C GLY A 150 7.13 6.17 -10.59
N ARG A 151 6.15 5.87 -11.44
CA ARG A 151 4.84 6.53 -11.48
C ARG A 151 3.73 5.73 -10.78
N CYS A 152 4.11 4.75 -9.96
CA CYS A 152 3.20 3.84 -9.29
C CYS A 152 3.28 4.00 -7.78
N PHE A 153 2.13 3.85 -7.11
CA PHE A 153 2.03 3.85 -5.66
C PHE A 153 1.43 2.53 -5.20
N PHE A 154 2.11 1.83 -4.29
CA PHE A 154 1.67 0.56 -3.73
C PHE A 154 1.17 0.85 -2.31
N GLY A 155 -0.14 0.97 -2.16
CA GLY A 155 -0.76 1.35 -0.89
C GLY A 155 -0.64 0.22 0.12
N GLU A 156 -0.02 0.45 1.26
CA GLU A 156 0.23 -0.62 2.24
C GLU A 156 -0.86 -0.69 3.30
N SER A 157 -1.20 0.45 3.87
CA SER A 157 -2.26 0.52 4.86
C SER A 157 -2.78 1.92 5.04
N MET A 158 -3.98 2.01 5.59
CA MET A 158 -4.62 3.27 5.93
C MET A 158 -5.31 3.18 7.29
N PHE A 159 -5.56 4.32 7.91
CA PHE A 159 -6.28 4.43 9.17
C PHE A 159 -7.22 5.64 9.15
N SER A 160 -8.24 5.60 10.00
CA SER A 160 -9.22 6.66 10.17
C SER A 160 -9.62 6.74 11.64
N LEU A 161 -9.40 7.90 12.26
CA LEU A 161 -9.88 8.25 13.61
C LEU A 161 -11.05 9.22 13.55
N ALA A 162 -11.23 9.92 12.42
CA ALA A 162 -12.42 10.70 12.11
C ALA A 162 -13.17 10.10 10.90
N PRO A 163 -14.48 10.35 10.76
CA PRO A 163 -15.25 9.86 9.63
C PRO A 163 -14.66 10.30 8.29
N SER A 164 -14.46 9.30 7.41
CA SER A 164 -13.96 9.47 6.04
C SER A 164 -12.52 9.99 5.86
N ALA A 165 -11.72 10.07 6.93
CA ALA A 165 -10.35 10.57 6.84
C ALA A 165 -9.47 9.69 5.93
N SER A 166 -9.55 8.36 6.02
CA SER A 166 -8.81 7.47 5.11
C SER A 166 -9.25 7.61 3.64
N LYS A 167 -10.55 7.85 3.39
CA LYS A 167 -11.06 8.11 2.03
C LYS A 167 -10.45 9.37 1.47
N LEU A 168 -10.40 10.42 2.31
CA LEU A 168 -9.86 11.72 1.94
C LEU A 168 -8.38 11.60 1.59
N ALA A 169 -7.59 10.88 2.40
CA ALA A 169 -6.18 10.60 2.10
C ALA A 169 -6.01 9.98 0.69
N LEU A 170 -6.80 8.95 0.37
CA LEU A 170 -6.71 8.28 -0.92
C LEU A 170 -7.16 9.17 -2.09
N ILE A 171 -8.22 9.96 -1.91
CA ILE A 171 -8.70 10.90 -2.94
C ILE A 171 -7.62 11.94 -3.24
N HIS A 172 -6.99 12.52 -2.21
CA HIS A 172 -5.90 13.48 -2.40
C HIS A 172 -4.67 12.85 -3.05
N LEU A 173 -4.30 11.62 -2.66
CA LEU A 173 -3.24 10.87 -3.35
C LEU A 173 -3.59 10.67 -4.83
N ALA A 174 -4.80 10.21 -5.14
CA ALA A 174 -5.21 9.94 -6.51
C ALA A 174 -5.25 11.22 -7.37
N HIS A 175 -5.72 12.34 -6.82
CA HIS A 175 -5.67 13.63 -7.51
C HIS A 175 -4.23 14.08 -7.75
N TYR A 176 -3.37 14.04 -6.71
CA TYR A 176 -1.96 14.39 -6.86
C TYR A 176 -1.28 13.53 -7.93
N MET A 177 -1.46 12.21 -7.89
CA MET A 177 -0.92 11.30 -8.89
C MET A 177 -1.47 11.59 -10.28
N SER A 178 -2.78 11.78 -10.43
CA SER A 178 -3.39 12.09 -11.73
C SER A 178 -2.83 13.37 -12.36
N GLU A 179 -2.56 14.40 -11.55
CA GLU A 179 -1.99 15.67 -12.01
C GLU A 179 -0.51 15.55 -12.39
N HIS A 180 0.21 14.60 -11.80
CA HIS A 180 1.66 14.41 -11.97
C HIS A 180 2.02 13.16 -12.80
N GLY A 181 1.07 12.61 -13.56
CA GLY A 181 1.30 11.49 -14.49
C GLY A 181 1.42 10.11 -13.83
N GLY A 182 0.95 9.96 -12.59
CA GLY A 182 0.86 8.68 -11.91
C GLY A 182 -0.07 7.70 -12.64
N LEU A 183 0.35 6.44 -12.70
CA LEU A 183 -0.29 5.41 -13.53
C LEU A 183 -1.29 4.56 -12.75
N ILE A 184 -0.92 4.14 -11.54
CA ILE A 184 -1.69 3.15 -10.78
C ILE A 184 -1.46 3.29 -9.28
N ILE A 185 -2.53 3.05 -8.52
CA ILE A 185 -2.50 2.79 -7.08
C ILE A 185 -2.79 1.30 -6.89
N ASP A 186 -1.77 0.51 -6.57
CA ASP A 186 -1.96 -0.89 -6.16
C ASP A 186 -2.56 -0.92 -4.75
N CYS A 187 -3.65 -1.66 -4.62
CA CYS A 187 -4.38 -1.82 -3.36
C CYS A 187 -4.28 -3.25 -2.81
N GLN A 188 -3.57 -4.15 -3.51
CA GLN A 188 -3.39 -5.58 -3.28
C GLN A 188 -4.71 -6.36 -3.17
N PHE A 189 -5.49 -6.09 -2.14
CA PHE A 189 -6.76 -6.75 -1.83
C PHE A 189 -7.95 -5.81 -1.95
N GLU A 190 -9.08 -6.37 -2.37
CA GLU A 190 -10.34 -5.66 -2.39
C GLU A 190 -10.84 -5.34 -0.98
N THR A 191 -11.34 -4.13 -0.79
CA THR A 191 -12.30 -3.83 0.29
C THR A 191 -13.53 -3.13 -0.27
N PRO A 192 -14.71 -3.22 0.38
CA PRO A 192 -15.89 -2.47 -0.04
C PRO A 192 -15.63 -0.97 -0.17
N HIS A 193 -14.76 -0.44 0.70
CA HIS A 193 -14.34 0.94 0.66
C HIS A 193 -13.56 1.29 -0.61
N LEU A 194 -12.53 0.51 -0.96
CA LEU A 194 -11.72 0.75 -2.15
C LEU A 194 -12.53 0.55 -3.44
N ARG A 195 -13.38 -0.48 -3.50
CA ARG A 195 -14.32 -0.68 -4.62
C ARG A 195 -15.23 0.53 -4.81
N SER A 196 -15.78 1.10 -3.74
CA SER A 196 -16.61 2.30 -3.83
C SER A 196 -15.88 3.55 -4.37
N MET A 197 -14.53 3.56 -4.37
CA MET A 197 -13.70 4.65 -4.88
C MET A 197 -13.17 4.39 -6.30
N GLY A 198 -13.71 3.40 -7.01
CA GLY A 198 -13.29 3.07 -8.38
C GLY A 198 -12.29 1.90 -8.45
N GLY A 199 -12.06 1.19 -7.35
CA GLY A 199 -11.20 0.01 -7.33
C GLY A 199 -11.75 -1.13 -8.18
N ARG A 200 -10.89 -1.73 -9.02
CA ARG A 200 -11.24 -2.86 -9.90
C ARG A 200 -10.10 -3.86 -10.00
N PHE A 201 -10.44 -5.10 -10.37
CA PHE A 201 -9.44 -6.11 -10.69
C PHE A 201 -8.89 -5.95 -12.11
N ILE A 202 -7.60 -6.18 -12.28
CA ILE A 202 -6.92 -6.37 -13.56
C ILE A 202 -6.07 -7.65 -13.52
N ALA A 203 -5.79 -8.23 -14.69
CA ALA A 203 -4.88 -9.37 -14.78
C ALA A 203 -3.44 -8.96 -14.41
N TYR A 204 -2.70 -9.86 -13.77
CA TYR A 204 -1.31 -9.61 -13.37
C TYR A 204 -0.42 -9.19 -14.55
N ASP A 205 -0.57 -9.78 -15.73
CA ASP A 205 0.21 -9.39 -16.91
C ASP A 205 -0.04 -7.95 -17.35
N ASP A 206 -1.29 -7.47 -17.25
CA ASP A 206 -1.62 -6.08 -17.58
C ASP A 206 -1.13 -5.13 -16.48
N TYR A 207 -1.20 -5.55 -15.22
CA TYR A 207 -0.60 -4.84 -14.10
C TYR A 207 0.92 -4.70 -14.28
N LEU A 208 1.62 -5.77 -14.63
CA LEU A 208 3.07 -5.79 -14.79
C LEU A 208 3.53 -4.83 -15.90
N LYS A 209 2.82 -4.82 -17.03
CA LYS A 209 3.05 -3.85 -18.12
C LYS A 209 2.93 -2.40 -17.64
N ILE A 210 2.04 -2.12 -16.69
CA ILE A 210 1.84 -0.77 -16.15
C ILE A 210 2.98 -0.41 -15.19
N ILE A 211 3.32 -1.28 -14.24
CA ILE A 211 4.32 -0.96 -13.21
C ILE A 211 5.76 -0.93 -13.75
N GLN A 212 6.02 -1.58 -14.88
CA GLN A 212 7.32 -1.55 -15.57
C GLN A 212 7.42 -0.43 -16.63
N LYS A 213 6.40 0.42 -16.75
CA LYS A 213 6.36 1.48 -17.75
C LYS A 213 7.15 2.72 -17.30
N GLU A 214 8.29 2.96 -17.95
CA GLU A 214 9.11 4.18 -17.80
C GLU A 214 8.30 5.47 -18.02
#